data_AF-A0AA48KHJ9-F1
#
_entry.id   AF-A0AA48KHJ9-F1
#
_cell.length_a   1.000
_cell.length_b   1.000
_cell.length_c   1.000
_cell.angle_alpha   90.00
_cell.angle_beta   90.00
_cell.angle_gamma   90.00
#
_symmetry.space_group_name_H-M   'P 1'
#
loop_
_entity.id
_entity.type
_entity.pdbx_description
1 polymer ?
#
loop_
_entity_poly.entity_id
_entity_poly.type
_entity_poly.pdbx_seq_one_letter_code
_entity_poly.pdbx_strand_id
1 'polypeptide(L)'
;MWHRLLCTLALALPLAPALAAAPSCHVDFTLTVTQGVGTTRPGTMLSGDATFALTGQIFPGEGGAAVHLAQGAMQLGPDIRGEVWALVTTSGNPVADLLAIHARDVTGMDFAGIAYRGPMTISLYGQPGSLPEALVPTDQPAWDAMALRRSFALHAQGYDRLGGDIDSLTLACDTPAAIDSAGESAYPARQ
;
A
#
# COMPACT_ATOMS: atom_id res chain seq x y z
N MET A 1 -64.84 -33.88 1.06
CA MET A 1 -64.76 -32.81 0.05
C MET A 1 -63.71 -31.81 0.53
N TRP A 2 -62.47 -31.95 0.05
CA TRP A 2 -61.77 -30.97 -0.82
C TRP A 2 -61.16 -29.80 -0.03
N HIS A 3 -59.88 -29.91 0.38
CA HIS A 3 -58.70 -29.33 -0.29
C HIS A 3 -58.69 -27.79 -0.38
N ARG A 4 -57.71 -27.16 0.28
CA ARG A 4 -56.75 -26.16 -0.27
C ARG A 4 -55.87 -25.60 0.88
N LEU A 5 -54.60 -25.99 0.94
CA LEU A 5 -53.42 -25.29 0.35
C LEU A 5 -53.17 -23.93 1.03
N LEU A 6 -52.15 -23.84 1.88
CA LEU A 6 -50.74 -23.47 1.58
C LEU A 6 -50.55 -21.95 1.42
N CYS A 7 -49.77 -21.35 2.33
CA CYS A 7 -48.78 -20.31 2.01
C CYS A 7 -47.97 -19.95 3.27
N THR A 8 -47.09 -20.85 3.71
CA THR A 8 -45.92 -20.50 4.51
C THR A 8 -44.92 -19.78 3.60
N LEU A 9 -45.03 -18.46 3.51
CA LEU A 9 -44.07 -17.63 2.81
C LEU A 9 -42.83 -17.47 3.71
N ALA A 10 -41.89 -18.40 3.61
CA ALA A 10 -40.56 -18.25 4.19
C ALA A 10 -39.86 -17.11 3.44
N LEU A 11 -39.70 -15.95 4.09
CA LEU A 11 -38.84 -14.88 3.62
C LEU A 11 -37.38 -15.40 3.57
N ALA A 12 -36.96 -15.83 2.39
CA ALA A 12 -35.54 -15.95 2.07
C ALA A 12 -34.96 -14.54 1.93
N LEU A 13 -34.40 -14.01 3.02
CA LEU A 13 -33.57 -12.80 2.98
C LEU A 13 -32.30 -13.16 2.18
N PRO A 14 -32.02 -12.52 1.04
CA PRO A 14 -30.74 -12.70 0.39
C PRO A 14 -29.68 -12.04 1.28
N LEU A 15 -28.85 -12.86 1.93
CA LEU A 15 -27.55 -12.44 2.46
C LEU A 15 -26.71 -11.99 1.26
N ALA A 16 -26.87 -10.74 0.83
CA ALA A 16 -25.96 -10.12 -0.11
C ALA A 16 -24.59 -10.06 0.59
N PRO A 17 -23.54 -10.69 0.03
CA PRO A 17 -22.21 -10.53 0.59
C PRO A 17 -21.87 -9.05 0.49
N ALA A 18 -21.72 -8.39 1.64
CA ALA A 18 -21.10 -7.07 1.68
C ALA A 18 -19.70 -7.26 1.09
N LEU A 19 -19.50 -6.74 -0.12
CA LEU A 19 -18.17 -6.62 -0.70
C LEU A 19 -17.42 -5.64 0.20
N ALA A 20 -16.69 -6.18 1.19
CA ALA A 20 -15.77 -5.40 1.98
C ALA A 20 -14.75 -4.81 1.01
N ALA A 21 -14.76 -3.49 0.87
CA ALA A 21 -13.71 -2.79 0.15
C ALA A 21 -12.37 -3.14 0.80
N ALA A 22 -11.36 -3.46 0.01
CA ALA A 22 -10.02 -3.66 0.52
C ALA A 22 -9.58 -2.39 1.28
N PRO A 23 -8.98 -2.52 2.47
CA PRO A 23 -8.54 -1.36 3.23
C PRO A 23 -7.56 -0.54 2.38
N SER A 24 -7.78 0.78 2.33
CA SER A 24 -6.85 1.71 1.71
C SER A 24 -5.86 2.19 2.76
N CYS A 25 -4.59 2.29 2.37
CA CYS A 25 -3.51 2.78 3.20
C CYS A 25 -2.91 4.04 2.59
N HIS A 26 -2.54 4.97 3.47
CA HIS A 26 -1.80 6.19 3.18
C HIS A 26 -0.43 6.10 3.86
N VAL A 27 0.62 6.49 3.14
CA VAL A 27 1.99 6.57 3.64
C VAL A 27 2.50 7.98 3.41
N ASP A 28 2.79 8.71 4.47
CA ASP A 28 3.51 9.99 4.43
C ASP A 28 4.99 9.75 4.69
N PHE A 29 5.87 10.37 3.92
CA PHE A 29 7.31 10.22 4.12
C PHE A 29 8.10 11.51 3.87
N THR A 30 9.25 11.59 4.53
CA THR A 30 10.29 12.57 4.23
C THR A 30 11.60 11.86 3.91
N LEU A 31 12.38 12.42 3.01
CA LEU A 31 13.69 11.89 2.65
C LEU A 31 14.74 12.98 2.57
N THR A 32 15.97 12.59 2.85
CA THR A 32 17.17 13.36 2.56
C THR A 32 17.79 12.80 1.29
N VAL A 33 17.91 13.65 0.27
CA VAL A 33 18.49 13.28 -1.02
C VAL A 33 19.96 12.91 -0.83
N THR A 34 20.35 11.72 -1.29
CA THR A 34 21.74 11.24 -1.29
C THR A 34 22.33 11.26 -2.69
N GLN A 35 21.49 11.04 -3.70
CA GLN A 35 21.83 11.16 -5.10
C GLN A 35 20.90 12.19 -5.74
N GLY A 36 21.42 13.40 -5.98
CA GLY A 36 20.67 14.50 -6.55
C GLY A 36 20.65 14.49 -8.07
N VAL A 37 19.70 15.22 -8.65
CA VAL A 37 19.54 15.44 -10.08
C VAL A 37 19.10 16.89 -10.30
N GLY A 38 19.71 17.55 -11.28
CA GLY A 38 19.38 18.92 -11.63
C GLY A 38 19.51 19.90 -10.47
N THR A 39 18.42 20.58 -10.14
CA THR A 39 18.39 21.54 -9.02
C THR A 39 18.26 20.87 -7.65
N THR A 40 17.84 19.60 -7.63
CA THR A 40 17.72 18.80 -6.40
C THR A 40 19.08 18.24 -6.05
N ARG A 41 19.75 18.81 -5.05
CA ARG A 41 21.12 18.44 -4.65
C ARG A 41 21.12 17.43 -3.50
N PRO A 42 22.19 16.63 -3.32
CA PRO A 42 22.40 15.89 -2.09
C PRO A 42 22.28 16.78 -0.85
N GLY A 43 21.65 16.27 0.21
CA GLY A 43 21.29 17.00 1.42
C GLY A 43 19.98 17.78 1.34
N THR A 44 19.32 17.86 0.17
CA THR A 44 17.98 18.43 0.05
C THR A 44 16.97 17.52 0.74
N MET A 45 16.10 18.09 1.58
CA MET A 45 14.98 17.36 2.15
C MET A 45 13.77 17.47 1.22
N LEU A 46 13.15 16.33 0.90
CA LEU A 46 11.90 16.25 0.13
C LEU A 46 10.84 15.51 0.93
N SER A 47 9.59 15.84 0.66
CA SER A 47 8.42 15.16 1.23
C SER A 47 7.63 14.50 0.12
N GLY A 48 6.94 13.42 0.44
CA GLY A 48 6.05 12.74 -0.48
C GLY A 48 5.01 11.92 0.25
N ASP A 49 4.11 11.35 -0.53
CA ASP A 49 3.05 10.48 -0.05
C ASP A 49 2.84 9.30 -1.00
N ALA A 50 2.22 8.24 -0.49
CA ALA A 50 1.73 7.14 -1.30
C ALA A 50 0.39 6.65 -0.76
N THR A 51 -0.54 6.38 -1.67
CA THR A 51 -1.78 5.66 -1.39
C THR A 51 -1.73 4.29 -2.04
N PHE A 52 -2.29 3.28 -1.37
CA PHE A 52 -2.48 1.98 -1.98
C PHE A 52 -3.70 1.24 -1.41
N ALA A 53 -4.32 0.42 -2.25
CA ALA A 53 -5.28 -0.59 -1.85
C ALA A 53 -4.87 -1.92 -2.49
N LEU A 54 -4.75 -2.98 -1.70
CA LEU A 54 -4.39 -4.30 -2.21
C LEU A 54 -5.56 -4.91 -2.98
N THR A 55 -5.27 -5.50 -4.14
CA THR A 55 -6.28 -6.18 -4.97
C THR A 55 -6.60 -7.60 -4.48
N GLY A 56 -5.82 -8.10 -3.51
CA GLY A 56 -5.87 -9.49 -3.04
C GLY A 56 -5.09 -10.49 -3.91
N GLN A 57 -4.53 -10.06 -5.05
CA GLN A 57 -3.70 -10.91 -5.90
C GLN A 57 -2.24 -10.89 -5.42
N ILE A 58 -1.66 -12.08 -5.23
CA ILE A 58 -0.27 -12.27 -4.78
C ILE A 58 0.43 -13.22 -5.74
N PHE A 59 1.62 -12.82 -6.19
CA PHE A 59 2.47 -13.63 -7.06
C PHE A 59 3.79 -13.96 -6.36
N PRO A 60 4.28 -15.20 -6.43
CA PRO A 60 5.63 -15.51 -5.98
C PRO A 60 6.65 -14.81 -6.89
N GLY A 61 7.58 -14.09 -6.28
CA GLY A 61 8.75 -13.50 -6.92
C GLY A 61 10.00 -14.33 -6.68
N GLU A 62 11.10 -13.91 -7.30
CA GLU A 62 12.41 -14.54 -7.08
C GLU A 62 12.91 -14.30 -5.64
N GLY A 63 13.80 -15.17 -5.16
CA GLY A 63 14.44 -15.01 -3.86
C GLY A 63 13.50 -15.10 -2.65
N GLY A 64 12.32 -15.70 -2.81
CA GLY A 64 11.31 -15.81 -1.74
C GLY A 64 10.48 -14.55 -1.55
N ALA A 65 10.50 -13.63 -2.52
CA ALA A 65 9.63 -12.46 -2.50
C ALA A 65 8.17 -12.83 -2.80
N ALA A 66 7.24 -12.06 -2.25
CA ALA A 66 5.84 -12.04 -2.63
C ALA A 66 5.52 -10.66 -3.22
N VAL A 67 4.91 -10.65 -4.40
CA VAL A 67 4.45 -9.45 -5.10
C VAL A 67 2.95 -9.34 -4.90
N HIS A 68 2.53 -8.35 -4.11
CA HIS A 68 1.14 -8.02 -3.82
C HIS A 68 0.67 -6.95 -4.80
N LEU A 69 -0.29 -7.28 -5.67
CA LEU A 69 -0.81 -6.27 -6.59
C LEU A 69 -1.68 -5.26 -5.86
N ALA A 70 -1.46 -4.00 -6.19
CA ALA A 70 -2.12 -2.87 -5.57
C ALA A 70 -2.58 -1.85 -6.62
N GLN A 71 -3.45 -0.95 -6.19
CA GLN A 71 -3.83 0.24 -6.94
C GLN A 71 -3.66 1.46 -6.06
N GLY A 72 -3.12 2.53 -6.60
CA GLY A 72 -2.97 3.79 -5.89
C GLY A 72 -2.02 4.75 -6.59
N ALA A 73 -1.50 5.72 -5.87
CA ALA A 73 -0.57 6.71 -6.40
C ALA A 73 0.58 6.95 -5.43
N MET A 74 1.71 7.38 -5.95
CA MET A 74 2.84 7.86 -5.16
C MET A 74 3.29 9.20 -5.73
N GLN A 75 3.60 10.14 -4.84
CA GLN A 75 3.99 11.49 -5.16
C GLN A 75 5.26 11.87 -4.38
N LEU A 76 6.14 12.63 -5.04
CA LEU A 76 7.30 13.26 -4.41
C LEU A 76 7.33 14.75 -4.75
N GLY A 77 7.21 15.60 -3.73
CA GLY A 77 7.03 17.03 -3.92
C GLY A 77 5.79 17.36 -4.75
N PRO A 78 5.72 18.55 -5.36
CA PRO A 78 4.51 19.00 -6.07
C PRO A 78 4.30 18.35 -7.45
N ASP A 79 5.38 17.88 -8.09
CA ASP A 79 5.35 17.59 -9.53
C ASP A 79 5.45 16.10 -9.85
N ILE A 80 6.28 15.36 -9.11
CA ILE A 80 6.65 13.98 -9.44
C ILE A 80 5.56 13.03 -8.95
N ARG A 81 4.99 12.25 -9.86
CA ARG A 81 3.88 11.32 -9.54
C ARG A 81 3.95 10.04 -10.36
N GLY A 82 3.49 8.94 -9.79
CA GLY A 82 3.33 7.65 -10.47
C GLY A 82 2.19 6.83 -9.88
N GLU A 83 1.79 5.77 -10.59
CA GLU A 83 0.77 4.82 -10.15
C GLU A 83 1.39 3.71 -9.31
N VAL A 84 0.95 3.54 -8.05
CA VAL A 84 1.33 2.37 -7.25
C VAL A 84 0.63 1.14 -7.81
N TRP A 85 1.41 0.15 -8.20
CA TRP A 85 0.90 -1.08 -8.83
C TRP A 85 1.24 -2.34 -8.04
N ALA A 86 2.28 -2.29 -7.19
CA ALA A 86 2.66 -3.43 -6.38
C ALA A 86 3.35 -3.02 -5.08
N LEU A 87 3.16 -3.87 -4.08
CA LEU A 87 4.00 -3.95 -2.90
C LEU A 87 4.77 -5.28 -2.93
N VAL A 88 6.02 -5.25 -2.51
CA VAL A 88 6.88 -6.45 -2.51
C VAL A 88 7.35 -6.71 -1.09
N THR A 89 7.19 -7.95 -0.63
CA THR A 89 7.64 -8.38 0.69
C THR A 89 8.55 -9.60 0.62
N THR A 90 9.55 -9.67 1.49
CA THR A 90 10.25 -10.94 1.82
C THR A 90 10.11 -11.20 3.31
N SER A 91 10.06 -12.47 3.71
CA SER A 91 9.97 -12.86 5.12
C SER A 91 10.92 -14.00 5.42
N GLY A 92 11.59 -13.92 6.56
CA GLY A 92 12.55 -14.93 7.02
C GLY A 92 13.79 -15.04 6.12
N ASN A 93 14.12 -13.99 5.37
CA ASN A 93 15.31 -14.00 4.52
C ASN A 93 16.56 -13.93 5.42
N PRO A 94 17.62 -14.71 5.15
CA PRO A 94 18.80 -14.78 6.03
C PRO A 94 19.58 -13.47 6.15
N VAL A 95 19.38 -12.51 5.24
CA VAL A 95 20.09 -11.22 5.23
C VAL A 95 19.21 -10.11 5.78
N ALA A 96 18.02 -9.93 5.21
CA ALA A 96 17.08 -8.89 5.61
C ALA A 96 15.69 -9.18 5.06
N ASP A 97 14.67 -8.87 5.85
CA ASP A 97 13.31 -8.77 5.34
C ASP A 97 13.14 -7.46 4.57
N LEU A 98 12.32 -7.47 3.53
CA LEU A 98 12.05 -6.33 2.65
C LEU A 98 10.56 -6.03 2.67
N LEU A 99 10.23 -4.76 2.69
CA LEU A 99 8.93 -4.20 2.32
C LEU A 99 9.18 -3.06 1.34
N ALA A 100 8.64 -3.16 0.13
CA ALA A 100 8.79 -2.13 -0.89
C ALA A 100 7.46 -1.72 -1.49
N ILE A 101 7.33 -0.44 -1.83
CA ILE A 101 6.22 0.11 -2.62
C ILE A 101 6.78 0.48 -3.99
N HIS A 102 6.15 -0.01 -5.05
CA HIS A 102 6.55 0.29 -6.43
C HIS A 102 5.48 1.09 -7.16
N ALA A 103 5.91 2.22 -7.70
CA ALA A 103 5.15 3.03 -8.63
C ALA A 103 5.71 2.97 -10.05
N ARG A 104 4.82 3.01 -11.03
CA ARG A 104 5.08 3.01 -12.47
C ARG A 104 4.52 4.27 -13.13
N ASP A 105 4.73 4.37 -14.44
CA ASP A 105 4.20 5.46 -15.28
C ASP A 105 4.50 6.85 -14.71
N VAL A 106 5.74 7.00 -14.20
CA VAL A 106 6.16 8.18 -13.47
C VAL A 106 6.29 9.37 -14.41
N THR A 107 5.80 10.52 -13.97
CA THR A 107 5.83 11.80 -14.68
C THR A 107 6.22 12.94 -13.74
N GLY A 108 6.50 14.12 -14.31
CA GLY A 108 6.74 15.35 -13.54
C GLY A 108 8.21 15.71 -13.32
N MET A 109 9.15 14.95 -13.88
CA MET A 109 10.58 15.27 -13.80
C MET A 109 11.31 15.01 -15.11
N ASP A 110 11.94 16.06 -15.61
CA ASP A 110 12.84 16.05 -16.75
C ASP A 110 14.08 16.86 -16.40
N PHE A 111 15.27 16.35 -16.71
CA PHE A 111 16.53 17.08 -16.52
C PHE A 111 17.49 16.81 -17.67
N ALA A 112 18.09 17.88 -18.20
CA ALA A 112 19.04 17.81 -19.33
C ALA A 112 18.51 17.00 -20.54
N GLY A 113 17.21 17.08 -20.83
CA GLY A 113 16.56 16.33 -21.92
C GLY A 113 16.28 14.86 -21.61
N ILE A 114 16.51 14.41 -20.37
CA ILE A 114 16.24 13.06 -19.90
C ILE A 114 15.00 13.07 -19.00
N ALA A 115 14.03 12.22 -19.34
CA ALA A 115 12.81 12.05 -18.57
C ALA A 115 12.96 10.97 -17.49
N TYR A 116 12.58 11.28 -16.26
CA TYR A 116 12.60 10.35 -15.12
C TYR A 116 11.29 9.55 -15.09
N ARG A 117 11.17 8.62 -16.05
CA ARG A 117 9.98 7.76 -16.24
C ARG A 117 10.19 6.31 -15.79
N GLY A 118 11.32 6.02 -15.15
CA GLY A 118 11.58 4.71 -14.59
C GLY A 118 10.76 4.45 -13.33
N PRO A 119 10.89 3.26 -12.72
CA PRO A 119 10.20 2.94 -11.48
C PRO A 119 10.57 3.94 -10.39
N MET A 120 9.55 4.34 -9.63
CA MET A 120 9.70 5.09 -8.39
C MET A 120 9.41 4.14 -7.24
N THR A 121 10.36 3.99 -6.31
CA THR A 121 10.32 2.93 -5.31
C THR A 121 10.69 3.45 -3.93
N ILE A 122 9.94 3.02 -2.93
CA ILE A 122 10.31 3.06 -1.52
C ILE A 122 10.71 1.64 -1.12
N SER A 123 11.87 1.47 -0.49
CA SER A 123 12.35 0.18 -0.01
C SER A 123 12.74 0.29 1.46
N LEU A 124 12.12 -0.54 2.30
CA LEU A 124 12.33 -0.63 3.73
C LEU A 124 12.90 -2.01 4.03
N TYR A 125 14.03 -2.05 4.71
CA TYR A 125 14.70 -3.27 5.10
C TYR A 125 14.63 -3.43 6.61
N GLY A 126 14.29 -4.62 7.06
CA GLY A 126 14.26 -5.04 8.46
C GLY A 126 15.29 -6.12 8.75
N GLN A 127 15.52 -6.38 10.03
CA GLN A 127 16.25 -7.59 10.43
C GLN A 127 15.48 -8.85 9.98
N PRO A 128 16.14 -10.00 9.78
CA PRO A 128 15.44 -11.27 9.56
C PRO A 128 14.38 -11.53 10.63
N GLY A 129 13.13 -11.78 10.21
CA GLY A 129 11.98 -12.00 11.08
C GLY A 129 11.23 -10.72 11.50
N SER A 130 11.58 -9.55 10.94
CA SER A 130 10.79 -8.31 11.11
C SER A 130 9.42 -8.42 10.44
N LEU A 131 9.33 -9.21 9.37
CA LEU A 131 8.07 -9.62 8.77
C LEU A 131 7.82 -11.09 9.13
N PRO A 132 6.81 -11.40 9.98
CA PRO A 132 6.54 -12.78 10.39
C PRO A 132 6.02 -13.64 9.24
N GLU A 133 5.39 -13.01 8.25
CA GLU A 133 4.90 -13.61 7.02
C GLU A 133 5.17 -12.66 5.84
N ALA A 134 5.22 -13.18 4.61
CA ALA A 134 5.37 -12.37 3.41
C ALA A 134 4.04 -11.69 3.00
N LEU A 135 3.41 -11.01 3.97
CA LEU A 135 2.20 -10.21 3.81
C LEU A 135 2.54 -8.73 4.03
N VAL A 136 1.76 -7.85 3.40
CA VAL A 136 1.87 -6.41 3.62
C VAL A 136 1.26 -6.05 4.98
N PRO A 137 2.04 -5.49 5.92
CA PRO A 137 1.50 -5.06 7.21
C PRO A 137 0.62 -3.81 7.05
N THR A 138 -0.41 -3.71 7.89
CA THR A 138 -1.38 -2.59 7.88
C THR A 138 -1.26 -1.70 9.13
N ASP A 139 -0.31 -2.02 10.01
CA ASP A 139 -0.05 -1.30 11.24
C ASP A 139 1.33 -0.59 11.21
N GLN A 140 1.38 0.59 11.82
CA GLN A 140 2.62 1.38 11.91
C GLN A 140 3.78 0.61 12.57
N PRO A 141 3.62 -0.11 13.69
CA PRO A 141 4.72 -0.81 14.35
C PRO A 141 5.48 -1.78 13.44
N ALA A 142 4.79 -2.50 12.56
CA ALA A 142 5.43 -3.39 11.60
C ALA A 142 6.28 -2.63 10.56
N TRP A 143 5.82 -1.47 10.10
CA TRP A 143 6.61 -0.59 9.22
C TRP A 143 7.80 0.03 9.97
N ASP A 144 7.61 0.33 11.26
CA ASP A 144 8.68 0.83 12.12
C ASP A 144 9.79 -0.21 12.32
N ALA A 145 9.45 -1.49 12.41
CA ALA A 145 10.41 -2.59 12.50
C ALA A 145 11.33 -2.68 11.25
N MET A 146 10.90 -2.15 10.10
CA MET A 146 11.69 -2.07 8.86
C MET A 146 12.69 -0.90 8.90
N ALA A 147 13.51 -0.84 9.95
CA ALA A 147 14.41 0.29 10.26
C ALA A 147 15.90 0.04 9.94
N LEU A 148 16.28 -1.14 9.44
CA LEU A 148 17.69 -1.42 9.10
C LEU A 148 18.20 -0.49 8.00
N ARG A 149 17.36 -0.22 6.99
CA ARG A 149 17.60 0.78 5.95
C ARG A 149 16.28 1.17 5.31
N ARG A 150 16.09 2.47 5.06
CA ARG A 150 14.92 2.98 4.34
C ARG A 150 15.39 3.91 3.24
N SER A 151 14.99 3.64 2.01
CA SER A 151 15.49 4.38 0.85
C SER A 151 14.42 4.62 -0.20
N PHE A 152 14.60 5.72 -0.90
CA PHE A 152 13.83 6.11 -2.07
C PHE A 152 14.71 6.07 -3.32
N ALA A 153 14.12 5.66 -4.45
CA ALA A 153 14.75 5.73 -5.76
C ALA A 153 13.73 6.08 -6.84
N LEU A 154 14.09 7.03 -7.70
CA LEU A 154 13.44 7.35 -8.96
C LEU A 154 14.44 7.24 -10.10
N HIS A 155 14.18 6.32 -11.02
CA HIS A 155 15.07 6.06 -12.15
C HIS A 155 14.71 6.90 -13.37
N ALA A 156 15.72 7.42 -14.06
CA ALA A 156 15.62 7.71 -15.48
C ALA A 156 15.97 6.43 -16.28
N GLN A 157 15.32 6.22 -17.42
CA GLN A 157 15.68 5.07 -18.25
C GLN A 157 17.14 5.21 -18.73
N GLY A 158 17.97 4.24 -18.36
CA GLY A 158 19.29 4.03 -18.93
C GLY A 158 20.49 4.54 -18.13
N TYR A 159 20.39 5.52 -17.22
CA TYR A 159 21.61 6.14 -16.64
C TYR A 159 21.47 6.72 -15.24
N ASP A 160 20.56 7.66 -15.02
CA ASP A 160 20.59 8.53 -13.83
C ASP A 160 19.45 8.24 -12.84
N ARG A 161 19.64 8.61 -11.57
CA ARG A 161 18.71 8.29 -10.49
C ARG A 161 18.65 9.43 -9.47
N LEU A 162 17.43 9.88 -9.17
CA LEU A 162 17.18 10.63 -7.94
C LEU A 162 17.03 9.62 -6.81
N GLY A 163 17.83 9.72 -5.76
CA GLY A 163 17.84 8.78 -4.64
C GLY A 163 18.01 9.47 -3.30
N GLY A 164 17.46 8.87 -2.25
CA GLY A 164 17.56 9.41 -0.90
C GLY A 164 17.31 8.37 0.18
N ASP A 165 17.67 8.75 1.40
CA ASP A 165 17.37 7.99 2.60
C ASP A 165 16.06 8.53 3.21
N ILE A 166 15.17 7.65 3.62
CA ILE A 166 13.87 8.04 4.20
C ILE A 166 14.07 8.28 5.70
N ASP A 167 13.86 9.52 6.12
CA ASP A 167 14.09 9.98 7.49
C ASP A 167 12.88 9.74 8.39
N SER A 168 11.67 9.89 7.84
CA SER A 168 10.41 9.65 8.54
C SER A 168 9.40 8.98 7.63
N LEU A 169 8.56 8.12 8.21
CA LEU A 169 7.51 7.41 7.50
C LEU A 169 6.34 7.14 8.45
N THR A 170 5.14 7.54 8.06
CA THR A 170 3.90 7.28 8.78
C THR A 170 2.91 6.56 7.88
N LEU A 171 2.27 5.53 8.40
CA LEU A 171 1.25 4.70 7.78
C LEU A 171 -0.08 4.93 8.49
N ALA A 172 -1.13 5.13 7.72
CA ALA A 172 -2.51 5.07 8.18
C ALA A 172 -3.33 4.20 7.23
N CYS A 173 -3.91 3.12 7.74
CA CYS A 173 -4.81 2.27 6.95
C CYS A 173 -6.24 2.37 7.48
N ASP A 174 -7.20 2.53 6.58
CA ASP A 174 -8.61 2.48 6.92
C ASP A 174 -8.96 1.08 7.40
N THR A 175 -9.56 0.98 8.58
CA THR A 175 -10.14 -0.29 9.03
C THR A 175 -11.44 -0.52 8.26
N PRO A 176 -11.71 -1.70 7.69
CA PRO A 176 -13.02 -1.97 7.12
C PRO A 176 -14.08 -1.72 8.20
N ALA A 177 -15.05 -0.85 7.93
CA ALA A 177 -16.11 -0.56 8.89
C ALA A 177 -16.76 -1.88 9.33
N ALA A 178 -16.63 -2.21 10.61
CA ALA A 178 -17.37 -3.31 11.19
C ALA A 178 -18.86 -2.98 11.00
N ILE A 179 -19.59 -3.84 10.29
CA ILE A 179 -21.05 -3.75 10.25
C ILE A 179 -21.50 -4.03 11.68
N ASP A 180 -21.82 -2.95 12.41
CA ASP A 180 -22.35 -3.02 13.76
C ASP A 180 -23.70 -3.73 13.69
N SER A 181 -23.70 -5.01 14.03
CA SER A 181 -24.90 -5.84 14.14
C SER A 181 -25.49 -5.70 15.56
N ALA A 182 -25.49 -4.48 16.08
CA ALA A 182 -26.19 -4.12 17.30
C ALA A 182 -27.66 -3.87 16.94
N GLY A 183 -28.49 -4.86 17.23
CA GLY A 183 -29.90 -4.90 16.87
C GLY A 183 -30.72 -3.76 17.44
N GLU A 184 -31.47 -3.09 16.57
CA GLU A 184 -32.58 -2.24 16.95
C GLU A 184 -33.81 -3.11 17.26
N SER A 185 -33.80 -3.71 18.46
CA SER A 185 -35.00 -4.27 19.08
C SER A 185 -35.72 -3.16 19.85
N ALA A 186 -36.58 -2.40 19.18
CA ALA A 186 -37.56 -1.55 19.86
C ALA A 186 -38.75 -1.20 18.93
N TYR A 187 -39.76 -2.07 18.91
CA TYR A 187 -41.13 -1.61 18.69
C TYR A 187 -41.99 -2.07 19.86
N PRO A 188 -42.49 -1.17 20.72
CA PRO A 188 -43.40 -1.55 21.78
C PRO A 188 -44.77 -1.87 21.19
N ALA A 189 -45.32 -3.03 21.57
CA ALA A 189 -46.71 -3.37 21.33
C ALA A 189 -47.61 -2.38 22.08
N ARG A 190 -48.48 -1.66 21.36
CA ARG A 190 -49.63 -0.97 21.97
C ARG A 190 -50.72 -1.99 22.25
N GLN A 191 -51.21 -1.95 23.49
CA GLN A 191 -52.45 -2.57 23.96
C GLN A 191 -53.67 -1.84 23.39
#